data_AF-A0A9R1BJ26-F1
#
_entry.id   AF-A0A9R1BJ26-F1
#
_cell.length_a   1.000
_cell.length_b   1.000
_cell.length_c   1.000
_cell.angle_alpha   90.00
_cell.angle_beta   90.00
_cell.angle_gamma   90.00
#
_symmetry.space_group_name_H-M   'P 1'
#
loop_
_entity.id
_entity.type
_entity.pdbx_description
1 polymer ?
#
loop_
_entity_poly.entity_id
_entity_poly.type
_entity_poly.pdbx_seq_one_letter_code
_entity_poly.pdbx_strand_id
1 'polypeptide(L)'
;MHDGVDVLSLSIAGAGHEFPGTLHAVQRGISIVFAGGNDGPVPQTVANAQPWVTTVAASTIDRSFPTLISLGNKEKLVGQSLHNNASVISGNFKDLVGAKGLIFAQYTANNLDSLVGCEGFMPCALVDFEIAHRIFSYWDMTENAVVKVSPAMTVVGKGVLSPRVASFSSRGPSMLFPSILKPDIAAPGVSILAADRDSYVFKSGTSMACPHVSAVTALLKSVHPGWSPAMIKSAIVTTGVNIEIQKIHENNPSKYKTDLIVSCLGCSICD
;
A
#
# COMPACT_ATOMS: atom_id res chain seq x y z
N MET A 1 -10.71 -20.08 -19.09
CA MET A 1 -11.10 -19.49 -20.40
C MET A 1 -12.33 -20.16 -20.99
N HIS A 2 -12.59 -21.44 -20.70
CA HIS A 2 -13.79 -22.13 -21.19
C HIS A 2 -15.06 -21.74 -20.43
N ASP A 3 -14.92 -21.13 -19.25
CA ASP A 3 -16.03 -20.78 -18.35
C ASP A 3 -16.66 -19.41 -18.65
N GLY A 4 -16.26 -18.74 -19.74
CA GLY A 4 -16.87 -17.46 -20.17
C GLY A 4 -16.49 -16.24 -19.33
N VAL A 5 -15.32 -16.24 -18.68
CA VAL A 5 -14.85 -15.10 -17.86
C VAL A 5 -14.45 -13.90 -18.72
N ASP A 6 -14.81 -12.68 -18.27
CA ASP A 6 -14.45 -11.42 -18.92
C ASP A 6 -13.14 -10.79 -18.41
N VAL A 7 -12.82 -11.03 -17.14
CA VAL A 7 -11.67 -10.44 -16.44
C VAL A 7 -10.98 -11.50 -15.59
N LEU A 8 -9.64 -11.57 -15.68
CA LEU A 8 -8.80 -12.37 -14.79
C LEU A 8 -8.07 -11.44 -13.82
N SER A 9 -8.40 -11.57 -12.53
CA SER A 9 -7.74 -10.87 -11.43
C SER A 9 -6.67 -11.76 -10.83
N LEU A 10 -5.39 -11.42 -11.04
CA LEU A 10 -4.26 -12.28 -10.70
C LEU A 10 -3.32 -11.57 -9.72
N SER A 11 -3.59 -11.77 -8.44
CA SER A 11 -2.81 -11.23 -7.31
C SER A 11 -1.55 -12.04 -7.00
N ILE A 12 -0.87 -12.48 -8.05
CA ILE A 12 0.35 -13.29 -8.02
C ILE A 12 1.44 -12.57 -8.80
N ALA A 13 2.67 -12.61 -8.31
CA ALA A 13 3.83 -12.08 -8.99
C ALA A 13 4.91 -13.15 -8.98
N GLY A 14 5.50 -13.42 -10.15
CA GLY A 14 6.69 -14.25 -10.31
C GLY A 14 7.73 -13.44 -11.05
N ALA A 15 8.93 -13.30 -10.49
CA ALA A 15 10.02 -12.62 -11.16
C ALA A 15 10.43 -13.42 -12.41
N GLY A 16 10.58 -12.73 -13.55
CA GLY A 16 11.28 -13.25 -14.73
C GLY A 16 10.53 -14.25 -15.63
N HIS A 17 9.31 -14.66 -15.31
CA HIS A 17 8.56 -15.60 -16.16
C HIS A 17 7.28 -15.00 -16.75
N GLU A 18 7.14 -15.14 -18.07
CA GLU A 18 5.84 -14.93 -18.71
C GLU A 18 4.86 -16.01 -18.24
N PHE A 19 3.68 -15.63 -17.77
CA PHE A 19 2.61 -16.59 -17.52
C PHE A 19 2.06 -17.10 -18.85
N PRO A 20 2.30 -18.38 -19.22
CA PRO A 20 1.86 -18.93 -20.48
C PRO A 20 0.33 -18.84 -20.60
N GLY A 21 -0.16 -18.47 -21.77
CA GLY A 21 -1.60 -18.36 -22.04
C GLY A 21 -2.23 -17.00 -21.74
N THR A 22 -1.51 -16.06 -21.13
CA THR A 22 -2.03 -14.68 -20.94
C THR A 22 -2.32 -13.98 -22.27
N LEU A 23 -1.44 -14.14 -23.26
CA LEU A 23 -1.67 -13.61 -24.61
C LEU A 23 -2.92 -14.24 -25.27
N HIS A 24 -3.11 -15.55 -25.11
CA HIS A 24 -4.26 -16.27 -25.66
C HIS A 24 -5.58 -15.83 -25.01
N ALA A 25 -5.58 -15.56 -23.70
CA ALA A 25 -6.74 -14.99 -23.01
C ALA A 25 -7.09 -13.59 -23.53
N VAL A 26 -6.09 -12.71 -23.72
CA VAL A 26 -6.30 -11.36 -24.28
C VAL A 26 -6.80 -11.43 -25.72
N GLN A 27 -6.29 -12.36 -26.54
CA GLN A 27 -6.78 -12.59 -27.91
C GLN A 27 -8.25 -13.03 -27.95
N ARG A 28 -8.77 -13.62 -26.87
CA ARG A 28 -10.18 -13.97 -26.71
C ARG A 28 -11.01 -12.85 -26.07
N GLY A 29 -10.46 -11.66 -25.92
CA GLY A 29 -11.15 -10.50 -25.37
C GLY A 29 -11.21 -10.46 -23.84
N ILE A 30 -10.46 -11.33 -23.15
CA ILE A 30 -10.42 -11.40 -21.69
C ILE A 30 -9.35 -10.44 -21.17
N SER A 31 -9.75 -9.48 -20.33
CA SER A 31 -8.82 -8.54 -19.71
C SER A 31 -8.06 -9.21 -18.56
N ILE A 32 -6.75 -8.97 -18.47
CA ILE A 32 -5.91 -9.53 -17.41
C ILE A 32 -5.34 -8.40 -16.57
N VAL A 33 -5.57 -8.46 -15.26
CA VAL A 33 -5.07 -7.51 -14.29
C VAL A 33 -4.16 -8.25 -13.32
N PHE A 34 -2.90 -7.82 -13.25
CA PHE A 34 -1.86 -8.39 -12.40
C PHE A 34 -1.42 -7.43 -11.31
N ALA A 35 -1.07 -7.97 -10.15
CA ALA A 35 -0.26 -7.27 -9.16
C ALA A 35 1.16 -7.01 -9.72
N GLY A 36 1.72 -5.83 -9.45
CA GLY A 36 3.05 -5.43 -9.93
C GLY A 36 4.24 -5.98 -9.13
N GLY A 37 4.00 -6.54 -7.94
CA GLY A 37 5.04 -7.03 -7.02
C GLY A 37 5.26 -6.13 -5.81
N ASN A 38 5.90 -6.69 -4.77
CA ASN A 38 6.10 -6.03 -3.48
C ASN A 38 7.61 -5.90 -3.12
N ASP A 39 8.49 -5.87 -4.13
CA ASP A 39 9.95 -5.87 -3.98
C ASP A 39 10.57 -4.47 -4.16
N GLY A 40 9.74 -3.42 -4.16
CA GLY A 40 10.19 -2.04 -4.14
C GLY A 40 10.95 -1.67 -2.85
N PRO A 41 11.55 -0.47 -2.77
CA PRO A 41 11.40 0.66 -3.70
C PRO A 41 12.47 0.71 -4.80
N VAL A 42 13.40 -0.24 -4.83
CA VAL A 42 14.50 -0.20 -5.79
C VAL A 42 13.98 -0.38 -7.23
N PRO A 43 14.58 0.29 -8.23
CA PRO A 43 14.19 0.16 -9.64
C PRO A 43 14.25 -1.28 -10.15
N GLN A 44 13.56 -1.54 -11.26
CA GLN A 44 13.59 -2.83 -11.98
C GLN A 44 13.10 -4.04 -11.18
N THR A 45 12.16 -3.81 -10.27
CA THR A 45 11.54 -4.85 -9.43
C THR A 45 10.13 -5.23 -9.88
N VAL A 46 9.58 -4.55 -10.90
CA VAL A 46 8.23 -4.81 -11.41
C VAL A 46 8.16 -6.18 -12.09
N ALA A 47 7.21 -6.99 -11.63
CA ALA A 47 6.83 -8.25 -12.25
C ALA A 47 5.63 -8.06 -13.18
N ASN A 48 5.24 -9.13 -13.90
CA ASN A 48 4.04 -9.14 -14.75
C ASN A 48 4.00 -7.99 -15.78
N ALA A 49 5.15 -7.70 -16.37
CA ALA A 49 5.35 -6.52 -17.19
C ALA A 49 4.97 -6.68 -18.67
N GLN A 50 4.19 -7.71 -19.02
CA GLN A 50 3.79 -7.95 -20.40
C GLN A 50 2.99 -6.76 -20.96
N PRO A 51 3.17 -6.42 -22.25
CA PRO A 51 2.47 -5.30 -22.88
C PRO A 51 0.93 -5.41 -22.81
N TRP A 52 0.42 -6.62 -23.00
CA TRP A 52 -1.00 -6.95 -23.16
C TRP A 52 -1.77 -7.10 -21.84
N VAL A 53 -1.09 -6.98 -20.68
CA VAL A 53 -1.73 -7.04 -19.36
C VAL A 53 -1.71 -5.68 -18.67
N THR A 54 -2.62 -5.49 -17.72
CA THR A 54 -2.63 -4.33 -16.83
C THR A 54 -1.89 -4.67 -15.53
N THR A 55 -0.78 -3.99 -15.26
CA THR A 55 0.07 -4.20 -14.08
C THR A 55 -0.18 -3.11 -13.06
N VAL A 56 -0.52 -3.51 -11.84
CA VAL A 56 -1.06 -2.60 -10.82
C VAL A 56 -0.06 -2.39 -9.68
N ALA A 57 0.28 -1.12 -9.41
CA ALA A 57 1.01 -0.67 -8.24
C ALA A 57 0.09 -0.47 -7.03
N ALA A 58 0.67 -0.47 -5.83
CA ALA A 58 -0.06 -0.20 -4.59
C ALA A 58 0.14 1.25 -4.15
N SER A 59 -0.94 1.93 -3.78
CA SER A 59 -0.91 3.24 -3.14
C SER A 59 -1.67 3.26 -1.82
N THR A 60 -1.34 4.25 -0.99
CA THR A 60 -2.12 4.59 0.21
C THR A 60 -3.46 5.23 -0.15
N ILE A 61 -4.38 5.21 0.81
CA ILE A 61 -5.66 5.93 0.79
C ILE A 61 -5.64 7.03 1.85
N ASP A 62 -6.67 7.87 1.84
CA ASP A 62 -6.86 9.02 2.74
C ASP A 62 -7.33 8.62 4.15
N ARG A 63 -6.98 7.41 4.60
CA ARG A 63 -7.29 6.87 5.91
C ARG A 63 -6.00 6.56 6.68
N SER A 64 -5.97 6.93 7.95
CA SER A 64 -4.91 6.54 8.89
C SER A 64 -5.51 6.22 10.26
N PHE A 65 -4.72 5.55 11.11
CA PHE A 65 -5.10 5.16 12.46
C PHE A 65 -4.13 5.73 13.51
N PRO A 66 -4.05 7.07 13.65
CA PRO A 66 -3.14 7.70 14.58
C PRO A 66 -3.41 7.28 16.02
N THR A 67 -2.35 7.08 16.78
CA THR A 67 -2.36 6.96 18.24
C THR A 67 -1.42 7.99 18.86
N LEU A 68 -1.84 8.58 19.96
CA LEU A 68 -1.01 9.49 20.74
C LEU A 68 -0.13 8.70 21.71
N ILE A 69 1.18 8.84 21.54
CA ILE A 69 2.22 8.31 22.43
C ILE A 69 2.66 9.45 23.34
N SER A 70 2.35 9.35 24.64
CA SER A 70 2.74 10.34 25.65
C SER A 70 3.87 9.79 26.51
N LEU A 71 5.00 10.49 26.51
CA LEU A 71 6.17 10.16 27.31
C LEU A 71 6.07 10.80 28.71
N GLY A 72 6.74 10.22 29.71
CA GLY A 72 6.74 10.75 31.08
C GLY A 72 7.34 12.16 31.22
N ASN A 73 8.17 12.58 30.26
CA ASN A 73 8.71 13.94 30.14
C ASN A 73 7.67 14.96 29.58
N LYS A 74 6.39 14.57 29.41
CA LYS A 74 5.28 15.34 28.83
C LYS A 74 5.34 15.55 27.32
N GLU A 75 6.33 15.00 26.64
CA GLU A 75 6.41 15.00 25.19
C GLU A 75 5.30 14.13 24.59
N LYS A 76 4.74 14.59 23.47
CA LYS A 76 3.65 13.94 22.76
C LYS A 76 4.08 13.65 21.33
N LEU A 77 3.98 12.39 20.95
CA LEU A 77 4.38 11.85 19.67
C LEU A 77 3.18 11.15 19.02
N VAL A 78 3.16 11.07 17.70
CA VAL A 78 2.06 10.44 16.95
C VAL A 78 2.59 9.19 16.26
N GLY A 79 2.08 8.03 16.65
CA GLY A 79 2.29 6.77 15.96
C GLY A 79 1.03 6.32 15.23
N GLN A 80 1.05 5.09 14.72
CA GLN A 80 -0.09 4.40 14.12
C GLN A 80 -0.39 3.15 14.94
N SER A 81 -1.66 2.83 15.17
CA SER A 81 -2.06 1.63 15.92
C SER A 81 -3.42 1.14 15.43
N LEU A 82 -3.73 -0.14 15.63
CA LEU A 82 -5.07 -0.69 15.45
C LEU A 82 -5.76 -0.98 16.79
N HIS A 83 -5.08 -0.68 17.90
CA HIS A 83 -5.57 -1.00 19.24
C HIS A 83 -6.59 0.05 19.70
N ASN A 84 -7.77 -0.40 20.10
CA ASN A 84 -8.90 0.43 20.48
C ASN A 84 -9.03 0.69 22.00
N ASN A 85 -8.15 0.14 22.82
CA ASN A 85 -8.12 0.36 24.27
C ASN A 85 -6.90 1.18 24.69
N ALA A 86 -7.01 1.93 25.79
CA ALA A 86 -5.89 2.72 26.31
C ALA A 86 -4.97 1.81 27.12
N SER A 87 -3.67 1.83 26.83
CA SER A 87 -2.71 0.95 27.50
C SER A 87 -1.47 1.69 27.99
N VAL A 88 -1.09 1.41 29.24
CA VAL A 88 0.13 1.93 29.86
C VAL A 88 1.22 0.88 29.72
N ILE A 89 2.25 1.17 28.94
CA ILE A 89 3.39 0.28 28.74
C ILE A 89 4.45 0.68 29.78
N SER A 90 4.70 -0.22 30.73
CA SER A 90 5.71 -0.06 31.78
C SER A 90 6.54 -1.35 31.90
N GLY A 91 7.86 -1.31 31.71
CA GLY A 91 8.73 -2.48 31.85
C GLY A 91 10.12 -2.30 31.21
N ASN A 92 11.01 -3.27 31.44
CA ASN A 92 12.33 -3.37 30.80
C ASN A 92 12.16 -3.90 29.36
N PHE A 93 12.57 -3.14 28.35
CA PHE A 93 12.31 -3.42 26.91
C PHE A 93 13.19 -4.55 26.32
N LYS A 94 13.82 -5.37 27.16
CA LYS A 94 14.81 -6.37 26.73
C LYS A 94 14.24 -7.78 26.53
N ASP A 95 13.09 -8.08 27.15
CA ASP A 95 12.44 -9.39 27.03
C ASP A 95 10.99 -9.22 26.54
N LEU A 96 10.64 -9.89 25.44
CA LEU A 96 9.25 -9.98 24.95
C LEU A 96 8.36 -10.79 25.91
N VAL A 97 8.96 -11.59 26.79
CA VAL A 97 8.26 -12.37 27.82
C VAL A 97 7.82 -11.43 28.95
N GLY A 98 6.52 -11.13 29.01
CA GLY A 98 5.94 -10.26 30.03
C GLY A 98 5.85 -8.77 29.65
N ALA A 99 6.12 -8.42 28.39
CA ALA A 99 5.93 -7.06 27.88
C ALA A 99 4.45 -6.63 27.93
N LYS A 100 4.20 -5.40 28.39
CA LYS A 100 2.84 -4.81 28.46
C LYS A 100 2.38 -4.16 27.14
N GLY A 101 3.24 -4.14 26.12
CA GLY A 101 3.00 -3.60 24.80
C GLY A 101 4.30 -3.39 24.03
N LEU A 102 4.19 -3.07 22.75
CA LEU A 102 5.33 -2.94 21.83
C LEU A 102 5.25 -1.64 21.02
N ILE A 103 6.35 -0.89 20.98
CA ILE A 103 6.52 0.22 20.05
C ILE A 103 7.66 -0.15 19.13
N PHE A 104 7.42 -0.19 17.81
CA PHE A 104 8.45 -0.53 16.85
C PHE A 104 8.51 0.49 15.71
N ALA A 105 9.72 0.67 15.21
CA ALA A 105 10.04 1.63 14.17
C ALA A 105 9.98 0.97 12.80
N GLN A 106 9.41 1.65 11.81
CA GLN A 106 9.53 1.24 10.42
C GLN A 106 9.67 2.43 9.47
N TYR A 107 10.14 2.17 8.26
CA TYR A 107 10.40 3.20 7.27
C TYR A 107 9.12 3.98 6.87
N THR A 108 7.96 3.33 6.80
CA THR A 108 6.68 3.98 6.48
C THR A 108 5.62 3.69 7.53
N ALA A 109 5.22 4.66 8.34
CA ALA A 109 4.18 4.43 9.37
C ALA A 109 2.79 4.06 8.78
N ASN A 110 2.55 4.25 7.49
CA ASN A 110 1.22 4.04 6.87
C ASN A 110 0.90 2.56 6.53
N ASN A 111 1.87 1.64 6.65
CA ASN A 111 1.64 0.20 6.47
C ASN A 111 1.41 -0.46 7.83
N LEU A 112 0.22 -1.04 8.03
CA LEU A 112 -0.23 -1.58 9.32
C LEU A 112 -0.06 -3.09 9.44
N ASP A 113 0.52 -3.77 8.44
CA ASP A 113 0.59 -5.24 8.42
C ASP A 113 1.28 -5.82 9.67
N SER A 114 2.31 -5.15 10.17
CA SER A 114 3.02 -5.55 11.39
C SER A 114 2.18 -5.45 12.67
N LEU A 115 1.11 -4.63 12.67
CA LEU A 115 0.22 -4.47 13.83
C LEU A 115 -0.78 -5.62 13.96
N VAL A 116 -1.04 -6.36 12.87
CA VAL A 116 -1.95 -7.52 12.89
C VAL A 116 -1.44 -8.61 13.85
N GLY A 117 -0.11 -8.78 13.95
CA GLY A 117 0.49 -9.74 14.89
C GLY A 117 0.28 -9.39 16.37
N CYS A 118 -0.13 -8.16 16.67
CA CYS A 118 -0.42 -7.72 18.03
C CYS A 118 -1.91 -7.74 18.38
N GLU A 119 -2.78 -7.89 17.39
CA GLU A 119 -4.23 -7.84 17.56
C GLU A 119 -4.69 -8.95 18.53
N GLY A 120 -5.36 -8.56 19.61
CA GLY A 120 -5.81 -9.49 20.65
C GLY A 120 -4.74 -10.01 21.62
N PHE A 121 -3.45 -9.70 21.41
CA PHE A 121 -2.37 -10.14 22.30
C PHE A 121 -1.81 -9.01 23.18
N MET A 122 -1.38 -7.91 22.56
CA MET A 122 -0.85 -6.76 23.29
C MET A 122 -1.04 -5.44 22.52
N PRO A 123 -1.05 -4.29 23.21
CA PRO A 123 -1.06 -2.98 22.55
C PRO A 123 0.22 -2.78 21.75
N CYS A 124 0.07 -2.46 20.46
CA CYS A 124 1.19 -2.11 19.59
C CYS A 124 1.02 -0.73 18.97
N ALA A 125 2.12 0.01 18.90
CA ALA A 125 2.19 1.27 18.16
C ALA A 125 3.38 1.24 17.21
N LEU A 126 3.12 1.75 16.02
CA LEU A 126 4.08 1.89 14.96
C LEU A 126 4.52 3.34 14.85
N VAL A 127 5.83 3.56 14.75
CA VAL A 127 6.42 4.89 14.61
C VAL A 127 7.41 4.91 13.45
N ASP A 128 7.69 6.10 12.92
CA ASP A 128 8.83 6.27 12.02
C ASP A 128 10.16 6.31 12.80
N PHE A 129 11.28 6.29 12.08
CA PHE A 129 12.61 6.29 12.69
C PHE A 129 12.94 7.59 13.46
N GLU A 130 12.37 8.73 13.06
CA GLU A 130 12.58 9.99 13.75
C GLU A 130 11.94 9.97 15.14
N ILE A 131 10.67 9.56 15.20
CA ILE A 131 9.93 9.40 16.45
C ILE A 131 10.57 8.29 17.30
N ALA A 132 10.98 7.18 16.70
CA ALA A 132 11.67 6.11 17.42
C ALA A 132 12.97 6.61 18.08
N HIS A 133 13.76 7.43 17.39
CA HIS A 133 14.98 8.00 17.94
C HIS A 133 14.72 8.95 19.12
N ARG A 134 13.62 9.71 19.08
CA ARG A 134 13.18 10.55 20.21
C ARG A 134 12.77 9.71 21.42
N ILE A 135 12.02 8.63 21.20
CA ILE A 135 11.64 7.68 22.27
C ILE A 135 12.89 7.03 22.87
N PHE A 136 13.85 6.62 22.02
CA PHE A 136 15.10 6.02 22.47
C PHE A 136 15.96 6.99 23.27
N SER A 137 16.06 8.25 22.85
CA SER A 137 16.78 9.29 23.60
C SER A 137 16.13 9.56 24.96
N TYR A 138 14.78 9.59 25.04
CA TYR A 138 14.06 9.72 26.30
C TYR A 138 14.36 8.56 27.25
N TRP A 139 14.39 7.34 26.73
CA TRP A 139 14.73 6.13 27.48
C TRP A 139 16.13 6.22 28.11
N ASP A 140 17.14 6.60 27.32
CA ASP A 140 18.53 6.62 27.76
C ASP A 140 18.79 7.68 28.84
N MET A 141 17.99 8.75 28.85
CA MET A 141 18.09 9.85 29.80
C MET A 141 17.23 9.68 31.06
N THR A 142 16.39 8.65 31.15
CA THR A 142 15.39 8.51 32.22
C THR A 142 15.47 7.16 32.91
N GLU A 143 15.79 7.16 34.21
CA GLU A 143 15.91 5.94 35.03
C GLU A 143 14.61 5.12 35.11
N ASN A 144 13.46 5.81 35.19
CA ASN A 144 12.12 5.19 35.22
C ASN A 144 11.26 5.71 34.07
N ALA A 145 11.64 5.37 32.84
CA ALA A 145 10.91 5.77 31.64
C ALA A 145 9.48 5.20 31.63
N VAL A 146 8.47 6.06 31.42
CA VAL A 146 7.07 5.67 31.31
C VAL A 146 6.51 6.16 29.99
N VAL A 147 5.78 5.29 29.29
CA VAL A 147 5.11 5.63 28.03
C VAL A 147 3.65 5.20 28.09
N LYS A 148 2.76 6.12 27.70
CA LYS A 148 1.33 5.85 27.55
C LYS A 148 0.96 5.87 26.07
N VAL A 149 0.36 4.78 25.60
CA VAL A 149 -0.20 4.68 24.24
C VAL A 149 -1.71 4.82 24.35
N SER A 150 -2.25 5.82 23.65
CA SER A 150 -3.69 6.09 23.65
C SER A 150 -4.41 5.16 22.68
N PRO A 151 -5.75 4.99 22.81
CA PRO A 151 -6.52 4.29 21.78
C PRO A 151 -6.28 4.90 20.41
N ALA A 152 -6.18 4.06 19.38
CA ALA A 152 -6.14 4.50 18.00
C ALA A 152 -7.46 5.16 17.61
N MET A 153 -7.37 6.22 16.82
CA MET A 153 -8.52 6.88 16.21
C MET A 153 -8.49 6.65 14.71
N THR A 154 -9.64 6.48 14.06
CA THR A 154 -9.69 6.49 12.59
C THR A 154 -9.80 7.93 12.10
N VAL A 155 -8.88 8.37 11.25
CA VAL A 155 -8.91 9.69 10.61
C VAL A 155 -8.99 9.51 9.11
N VAL A 156 -9.91 10.23 8.46
CA VAL A 156 -10.13 10.21 7.02
C VAL A 156 -10.09 11.62 6.43
N GLY A 157 -9.55 11.78 5.22
CA GLY A 157 -9.62 13.00 4.42
C GLY A 157 -8.37 13.87 4.46
N LYS A 158 -8.55 15.20 4.29
CA LYS A 158 -7.49 16.18 3.95
C LYS A 158 -6.26 16.23 4.88
N GLY A 159 -6.32 15.64 6.08
CA GLY A 159 -5.20 15.55 7.01
C GLY A 159 -4.27 14.35 6.76
N VAL A 160 -4.64 13.42 5.88
CA VAL A 160 -3.86 12.22 5.54
C VAL A 160 -3.17 12.44 4.20
N LEU A 161 -1.84 12.29 4.18
CA LEU A 161 -1.04 12.47 2.96
C LEU A 161 -1.24 11.27 2.03
N SER A 162 -2.14 11.40 1.06
CA SER A 162 -2.54 10.34 0.12
C SER A 162 -3.09 10.91 -1.20
N PRO A 163 -3.09 10.14 -2.30
CA PRO A 163 -2.41 8.85 -2.45
C PRO A 163 -0.89 9.01 -2.47
N ARG A 164 -0.16 8.03 -1.94
CA ARG A 164 1.28 7.88 -2.10
C ARG A 164 1.58 6.46 -2.54
N VAL A 165 2.46 6.28 -3.51
CA VAL A 165 2.85 4.94 -3.92
C VAL A 165 3.59 4.26 -2.76
N ALA A 166 3.17 3.05 -2.41
CA ALA A 166 3.73 2.30 -1.30
C ALA A 166 5.23 2.05 -1.52
N SER A 167 6.04 2.08 -0.46
CA SER A 167 7.48 1.81 -0.55
C SER A 167 7.77 0.42 -1.11
N PHE A 168 7.01 -0.59 -0.65
CA PHE A 168 7.14 -1.96 -1.14
C PHE A 168 6.66 -2.13 -2.59
N SER A 169 5.84 -1.22 -3.13
CA SER A 169 5.31 -1.41 -4.50
C SER A 169 6.48 -1.45 -5.49
N SER A 170 6.59 -2.56 -6.22
CA SER A 170 7.67 -2.76 -7.20
C SER A 170 7.70 -1.66 -8.27
N ARG A 171 8.90 -1.37 -8.76
CA ARG A 171 9.21 -0.24 -9.66
C ARG A 171 9.70 -0.70 -11.02
N GLY A 172 9.36 0.08 -12.04
CA GLY A 172 9.94 -0.05 -13.36
C GLY A 172 11.40 0.43 -13.41
N PRO A 173 11.99 0.45 -14.61
CA PRO A 173 11.46 -0.15 -15.84
C PRO A 173 11.43 -1.69 -15.76
N SER A 174 10.69 -2.34 -16.64
CA SER A 174 10.70 -3.81 -16.74
C SER A 174 12.06 -4.31 -17.23
N MET A 175 12.55 -5.41 -16.66
CA MET A 175 13.76 -6.08 -17.18
C MET A 175 13.52 -6.77 -18.53
N LEU A 176 12.33 -7.33 -18.75
CA LEU A 176 11.98 -8.06 -19.97
C LEU A 176 11.49 -7.14 -21.10
N PHE A 177 10.83 -6.03 -20.74
CA PHE A 177 10.23 -5.08 -21.67
C PHE A 177 10.64 -3.64 -21.33
N PRO A 178 11.94 -3.29 -21.40
CA PRO A 178 12.44 -2.00 -20.90
C PRO A 178 11.89 -0.78 -21.65
N SER A 179 11.44 -0.97 -22.90
CA SER A 179 10.84 0.09 -23.72
C SER A 179 9.38 0.40 -23.38
N ILE A 180 8.74 -0.39 -22.51
CA ILE A 180 7.33 -0.23 -22.12
C ILE A 180 7.29 0.16 -20.65
N LEU A 181 6.68 1.31 -20.37
CA LEU A 181 6.53 1.81 -19.01
C LEU A 181 5.64 0.89 -18.17
N LYS A 182 6.15 0.52 -17.00
CA LYS A 182 5.45 -0.30 -16.00
C LYS A 182 5.82 0.23 -14.60
N PRO A 183 4.93 0.11 -13.60
CA PRO A 183 3.55 -0.39 -13.68
C PRO A 183 2.62 0.55 -14.47
N ASP A 184 1.45 0.05 -14.90
CA ASP A 184 0.53 0.83 -15.76
C ASP A 184 -0.33 1.82 -14.94
N ILE A 185 -0.74 1.43 -13.74
CA ILE A 185 -1.65 2.21 -12.88
C ILE A 185 -1.39 1.83 -11.41
N ALA A 186 -1.63 2.74 -10.47
CA ALA A 186 -1.72 2.46 -9.03
C ALA A 186 -3.18 2.43 -8.56
N ALA A 187 -3.42 1.63 -7.53
CA ALA A 187 -4.71 1.58 -6.85
C ALA A 187 -4.52 1.37 -5.34
N PRO A 188 -5.57 1.60 -4.52
CA PRO A 188 -5.57 1.32 -3.09
C PRO A 188 -5.04 -0.09 -2.77
N GLY A 189 -3.88 -0.15 -2.12
CA GLY A 189 -3.21 -1.41 -1.79
C GLY A 189 -2.47 -1.38 -0.46
N VAL A 190 -2.62 -0.34 0.35
CA VAL A 190 -2.00 -0.25 1.68
C VAL A 190 -3.09 -0.23 2.74
N SER A 191 -2.97 -1.12 3.71
CA SER A 191 -3.88 -1.21 4.86
C SER A 191 -5.34 -1.32 4.42
N ILE A 192 -5.62 -2.22 3.48
CA ILE A 192 -6.97 -2.49 2.96
C ILE A 192 -7.64 -3.52 3.85
N LEU A 193 -8.86 -3.21 4.31
CA LEU A 193 -9.66 -4.14 5.08
C LEU A 193 -10.33 -5.13 4.13
N ALA A 194 -10.07 -6.42 4.31
CA ALA A 194 -10.64 -7.47 3.48
C ALA A 194 -11.09 -8.66 4.34
N ALA A 195 -12.01 -9.46 3.81
CA ALA A 195 -12.45 -10.69 4.46
C ALA A 195 -11.31 -11.72 4.53
N ASP A 196 -11.21 -12.40 5.66
CA ASP A 196 -10.29 -13.51 5.90
C ASP A 196 -11.06 -14.60 6.65
N ARG A 197 -11.58 -15.57 5.89
CA ARG A 197 -12.49 -16.60 6.39
C ARG A 197 -13.71 -15.97 7.11
N ASP A 198 -13.80 -16.12 8.42
CA ASP A 198 -14.92 -15.66 9.25
C ASP A 198 -14.65 -14.28 9.89
N SER A 199 -13.58 -13.58 9.50
CA SER A 199 -13.20 -12.28 10.04
C SER A 199 -12.81 -11.28 8.94
N TYR A 200 -12.37 -10.09 9.36
CA TYR A 200 -11.79 -9.08 8.49
C TYR A 200 -10.42 -8.67 9.02
N VAL A 201 -9.47 -8.47 8.14
CA VAL A 201 -8.10 -8.09 8.51
C VAL A 201 -7.59 -7.01 7.56
N PHE A 202 -6.71 -6.15 8.08
CA PHE A 202 -5.96 -5.23 7.23
C PHE A 202 -4.80 -5.95 6.58
N LYS A 203 -4.71 -5.89 5.24
CA LYS A 203 -3.57 -6.38 4.47
C LYS A 203 -3.06 -5.29 3.52
N SER A 204 -1.77 -5.33 3.23
CA SER A 204 -1.13 -4.47 2.24
C SER A 204 -0.45 -5.31 1.15
N GLY A 205 -0.41 -4.77 -0.05
CA GLY A 205 0.23 -5.40 -1.19
C GLY A 205 -0.34 -4.89 -2.52
N THR A 206 0.43 -5.06 -3.59
CA THR A 206 -0.09 -4.95 -4.95
C THR A 206 -1.20 -5.99 -5.22
N SER A 207 -1.21 -7.09 -4.46
CA SER A 207 -2.31 -8.07 -4.37
C SER A 207 -3.63 -7.46 -3.90
N MET A 208 -3.60 -6.42 -3.06
CA MET A 208 -4.81 -5.72 -2.63
C MET A 208 -5.23 -4.64 -3.63
N ALA A 209 -4.27 -4.06 -4.36
CA ALA A 209 -4.54 -3.10 -5.43
C ALA A 209 -5.12 -3.75 -6.70
N CYS A 210 -4.63 -4.94 -7.06
CA CYS A 210 -5.06 -5.71 -8.23
C CYS A 210 -6.59 -5.90 -8.33
N PRO A 211 -7.31 -6.38 -7.30
CA PRO A 211 -8.76 -6.57 -7.38
C PRO A 211 -9.54 -5.24 -7.53
N HIS A 212 -9.03 -4.12 -7.03
CA HIS A 212 -9.66 -2.81 -7.24
C HIS A 212 -9.70 -2.44 -8.73
N VAL A 213 -8.56 -2.57 -9.43
CA VAL A 213 -8.50 -2.31 -10.88
C VAL A 213 -9.27 -3.37 -11.66
N SER A 214 -9.31 -4.61 -11.17
CA SER A 214 -10.11 -5.69 -11.78
C SER A 214 -11.61 -5.37 -11.73
N ALA A 215 -12.10 -4.81 -10.63
CA ALA A 215 -13.48 -4.36 -10.51
C ALA A 215 -13.81 -3.23 -11.49
N VAL A 216 -12.94 -2.22 -11.61
CA VAL A 216 -13.09 -1.14 -12.61
C VAL A 216 -13.08 -1.71 -14.04
N THR A 217 -12.18 -2.66 -14.32
CA THR A 217 -12.10 -3.33 -15.62
C THR A 217 -13.39 -4.09 -15.94
N ALA A 218 -13.95 -4.81 -14.97
CA ALA A 218 -15.20 -5.54 -15.13
C ALA A 218 -16.40 -4.60 -15.34
N LEU A 219 -16.45 -3.50 -14.59
CA LEU A 219 -17.48 -2.47 -14.77
C LEU A 219 -17.42 -1.86 -16.17
N LEU A 220 -16.24 -1.45 -16.64
CA LEU A 220 -16.06 -0.93 -17.99
C LEU A 220 -16.46 -1.96 -19.07
N LYS A 221 -16.14 -3.25 -18.86
CA LYS A 221 -16.57 -4.31 -19.77
C LYS A 221 -18.09 -4.50 -19.78
N SER A 222 -18.75 -4.33 -18.63
CA SER A 222 -20.22 -4.44 -18.55
C SER A 222 -20.93 -3.28 -19.26
N VAL A 223 -20.40 -2.05 -19.16
CA VAL A 223 -20.95 -0.85 -19.81
C VAL A 223 -20.57 -0.80 -21.29
N HIS A 224 -19.40 -1.34 -21.64
CA HIS A 224 -18.90 -1.41 -23.02
C HIS A 224 -18.52 -2.84 -23.44
N PRO A 225 -19.51 -3.73 -23.70
CA PRO A 225 -19.24 -5.14 -24.03
C PRO A 225 -18.34 -5.35 -25.26
N GLY A 226 -18.38 -4.43 -26.22
CA GLY A 226 -17.56 -4.49 -27.44
C GLY A 226 -16.11 -4.01 -27.27
N TRP A 227 -15.73 -3.45 -26.13
CA TRP A 227 -14.36 -2.98 -25.92
C TRP A 227 -13.38 -4.14 -25.79
N SER A 228 -12.24 -4.00 -26.46
CA SER A 228 -11.11 -4.90 -26.32
C SER A 228 -10.37 -4.67 -24.99
N PRO A 229 -9.59 -5.64 -24.49
CA PRO A 229 -8.75 -5.44 -23.32
C PRO A 229 -7.83 -4.22 -23.41
N ALA A 230 -7.30 -3.92 -24.60
CA ALA A 230 -6.45 -2.76 -24.83
C ALA A 230 -7.23 -1.43 -24.71
N MET A 231 -8.48 -1.38 -25.17
CA MET A 231 -9.34 -0.20 -25.02
C MET A 231 -9.67 0.06 -23.54
N ILE A 232 -10.02 -0.99 -22.80
CA ILE A 232 -10.30 -0.89 -21.36
C ILE A 232 -9.05 -0.41 -20.61
N LYS A 233 -7.89 -1.02 -20.88
CA LYS A 233 -6.60 -0.59 -20.30
C LYS A 233 -6.31 0.88 -20.63
N SER A 234 -6.50 1.29 -21.88
CA SER A 234 -6.28 2.67 -22.31
C SER A 234 -7.18 3.64 -21.54
N ALA A 235 -8.48 3.35 -21.43
CA ALA A 235 -9.41 4.17 -20.67
C ALA A 235 -8.96 4.35 -19.22
N ILE A 236 -8.65 3.26 -18.51
CA ILE A 236 -8.20 3.30 -17.11
C ILE A 236 -6.93 4.15 -16.94
N VAL A 237 -5.92 3.94 -17.78
CA VAL A 237 -4.61 4.60 -17.64
C VAL A 237 -4.68 6.08 -18.00
N THR A 238 -5.44 6.44 -19.04
CA THR A 238 -5.53 7.82 -19.53
C THR A 238 -6.45 8.71 -18.69
N THR A 239 -7.40 8.15 -17.95
CA THR A 239 -8.31 8.91 -17.08
C THR A 239 -7.91 8.90 -15.61
N GLY A 240 -6.87 8.16 -15.22
CA GLY A 240 -6.47 8.14 -13.82
C GLY A 240 -5.82 9.47 -13.39
N VAL A 241 -5.71 9.66 -12.07
CA VAL A 241 -5.21 10.90 -11.47
C VAL A 241 -3.72 10.82 -11.22
N ASN A 242 -2.95 11.83 -11.60
CA ASN A 242 -1.52 11.86 -11.29
C ASN A 242 -1.30 11.90 -9.77
N ILE A 243 -0.48 10.98 -9.25
CA ILE A 243 -0.05 11.03 -7.86
C ILE A 243 0.97 12.16 -7.73
N GLU A 244 0.60 13.24 -7.05
CA GLU A 244 1.53 14.32 -6.75
C GLU A 244 2.68 13.80 -5.89
N ILE A 245 3.90 13.90 -6.43
CA ILE A 245 5.11 13.80 -5.61
C ILE A 245 5.12 15.06 -4.75
N GLN A 246 4.69 14.95 -3.49
CA GLN A 246 4.84 16.05 -2.55
C GLN A 246 6.32 16.44 -2.51
N LYS A 247 6.63 17.63 -3.04
CA LYS A 247 7.94 18.24 -2.92
C LYS A 247 8.25 18.33 -1.44
N ILE A 248 9.15 17.48 -0.97
CA ILE A 248 9.90 17.80 0.24
C ILE A 248 10.57 19.13 -0.08
N HIS A 249 10.40 20.12 0.79
CA HIS A 249 11.06 21.43 0.69
C HIS A 249 12.58 21.23 0.82
N GLU A 250 13.22 20.73 -0.23
CA GLU A 250 14.67 20.72 -0.38
C GLU A 250 15.03 21.83 -1.36
N ASN A 251 15.73 22.84 -0.84
CA ASN A 251 16.30 23.95 -1.59
C ASN A 251 17.46 23.45 -2.48
N ASN A 252 17.18 22.64 -3.50
CA ASN A 252 18.11 22.41 -4.61
C ASN A 252 17.40 21.95 -5.89
N PRO A 253 17.42 22.75 -6.97
CA PRO A 253 16.80 22.39 -8.24
C PRO A 253 17.81 21.64 -9.12
N SER A 254 17.95 20.32 -8.95
CA SER A 254 18.63 19.51 -9.95
C SER A 254 18.08 18.08 -10.04
N LYS A 255 17.32 17.86 -11.13
CA LYS A 255 17.12 16.59 -11.86
C LYS A 255 16.85 15.33 -11.04
N TYR A 256 15.56 14.99 -10.91
CA TYR A 256 15.11 13.60 -10.93
C TYR A 256 13.99 13.43 -11.96
N LYS A 257 14.17 12.45 -12.85
CA LYS A 257 13.23 12.08 -13.91
C LYS A 257 12.00 11.48 -13.23
N THR A 258 10.83 12.06 -13.49
CA THR A 258 9.56 11.76 -12.84
C THR A 258 9.06 10.35 -13.14
N ASP A 259 8.95 9.49 -12.14
CA ASP A 259 8.10 8.29 -12.18
C ASP A 259 6.64 8.73 -11.98
N LEU A 260 5.98 9.10 -13.08
CA LEU A 260 4.56 9.44 -13.08
C LEU A 260 3.76 8.15 -12.93
N ILE A 261 3.24 7.87 -11.75
CA ILE A 261 2.29 6.78 -11.52
C ILE A 261 0.90 7.40 -11.35
N VAL A 262 -0.02 6.94 -12.19
CA VAL A 262 -1.40 7.40 -12.24
C VAL A 262 -2.24 6.54 -11.27
N SER A 263 -3.10 7.15 -10.46
CA SER A 263 -3.97 6.49 -9.48
C SER A 263 -5.39 6.33 -9.98
N CYS A 264 -6.03 5.20 -9.71
CA CYS A 264 -7.41 4.91 -10.10
C CYS A 264 -8.46 5.47 -9.09
N LEU A 265 -8.14 6.53 -8.35
CA LEU A 265 -9.06 7.16 -7.39
C LEU A 265 -10.11 8.01 -8.14
N GLY A 266 -11.33 7.48 -8.25
CA GLY A 266 -12.49 8.17 -8.84
C GLY A 266 -12.61 7.91 -10.34
N CYS A 267 -13.49 6.99 -10.72
CA CYS A 267 -13.85 6.75 -12.12
C CYS A 267 -14.90 7.79 -12.53
N SER A 268 -14.49 8.88 -13.20
CA SER A 268 -15.41 9.87 -13.79
C SER A 268 -16.08 9.38 -15.09
N ILE A 269 -16.01 8.08 -15.40
CA ILE A 269 -16.57 7.49 -16.64
C ILE A 269 -18.04 7.05 -16.43
N CYS A 270 -18.59 7.22 -15.22
CA CYS A 270 -19.95 6.80 -14.90
C CYS A 270 -21.04 7.89 -15.07
N ASP A 271 -20.69 9.05 -15.64
CA ASP A 271 -21.63 10.14 -15.94
C ASP A 271 -21.98 10.22 -17.43
#